data_AF-A0A8J4D9X6-F1
#
_entry.id   AF-A0A8J4D9X6-F1
#
_cell.length_a   1.000
_cell.length_b   1.000
_cell.length_c   1.000
_cell.angle_alpha   90.00
_cell.angle_beta   90.00
_cell.angle_gamma   90.00
#
_symmetry.space_group_name_H-M   'P 1'
#
loop_
_entity.id
_entity.type
_entity.pdbx_description
1 polymer ?
#
loop_
_entity_poly.entity_id
_entity_poly.type
_entity_poly.pdbx_seq_one_letter_code
_entity_poly.pdbx_strand_id
1 'polypeptide(L)'
;MSDEDERATGAVGEEEQEEDGDADAAKVKRRATLNVSEAALPIPDGVEGALPRRTLSRSLSARGAGLTGAAARVERSGMSDRLTRSRSMTAESMDSRSGWNGFRSLRIWQTLTRRGRSVAPLPQTNSVTAAAAVLPPTRRKLKDDSHETFIMMMPFVFWSAVVITIYSVAVIHMKGVVDVVAVHSVSNFMSARTYRTVFYSQELAAEGNPALLQDRRNMLKAVLKLVVDAWYTLQLGQNAYRAAGPETERFPLVKDGLAYASTDLADIFYGTGKCHRTKENLPCLQPGSRFYQVTHTGLDSIMQQFIMSVSAMANNKSATPEGLEDEHFQFIYNIGSVDLLDGTIQIEQAHYHTIIDLFHRILVLHVVLFLVLWIVFAGFLILLLNPLLKRISKERRRIAELMSQLPLELDVERLVARALGTLMVSGAPGGLGVGGSLSAGQQTLEVPGEAAEDISGKADATSKWKAIIRSASSGLNLSKSRQSFTSGAGGSVRKGG
;
A
#
# COMPACT_ATOMS: atom_id res chain seq x y z
N MET A 1 -43.40 -42.89 57.39
CA MET A 1 -43.68 -41.99 56.24
C MET A 1 -42.36 -41.68 55.58
N SER A 2 -41.66 -42.63 54.95
CA SER A 2 -42.14 -43.83 54.22
C SER A 2 -43.06 -43.44 53.04
N ASP A 3 -42.98 -44.06 51.87
CA ASP A 3 -42.31 -45.31 51.47
C ASP A 3 -41.50 -45.04 50.17
N GLU A 4 -40.30 -45.57 49.96
CA GLU A 4 -39.95 -46.90 49.41
C GLU A 4 -40.40 -47.19 47.95
N ASP A 5 -39.39 -47.60 47.16
CA ASP A 5 -39.39 -48.60 46.08
C ASP A 5 -39.79 -48.40 44.58
N GLU A 6 -38.85 -48.93 43.78
CA GLU A 6 -38.99 -49.84 42.61
C GLU A 6 -39.08 -49.35 41.13
N ARG A 7 -38.41 -50.19 40.31
CA ARG A 7 -38.48 -50.41 38.84
C ARG A 7 -37.97 -49.35 37.85
N ALA A 8 -37.54 -49.73 36.64
CA ALA A 8 -36.80 -50.93 36.17
C ALA A 8 -36.38 -50.78 34.69
N THR A 9 -35.30 -51.48 34.34
CA THR A 9 -34.81 -51.92 33.01
C THR A 9 -35.82 -52.13 31.87
N GLY A 10 -35.39 -51.90 30.61
CA GLY A 10 -35.87 -52.69 29.45
C GLY A 10 -35.63 -52.06 28.06
N ALA A 11 -35.31 -52.91 27.07
CA ALA A 11 -35.21 -52.65 25.60
C ALA A 11 -34.16 -51.60 25.17
N VAL A 12 -33.20 -51.83 24.25
CA VAL A 12 -32.99 -52.83 23.18
C VAL A 12 -34.01 -52.74 22.05
N GLY A 13 -33.55 -52.25 20.90
CA GLY A 13 -34.21 -52.30 19.60
C GLY A 13 -33.16 -52.18 18.50
N GLU A 14 -32.87 -53.31 17.85
CA GLU A 14 -32.07 -53.38 16.64
C GLU A 14 -33.01 -53.17 15.45
N GLU A 15 -32.60 -52.39 14.44
CA GLU A 15 -33.23 -52.46 13.12
C GLU A 15 -32.18 -52.12 12.05
N GLU A 16 -31.89 -53.10 11.20
CA GLU A 16 -30.98 -52.96 10.06
C GLU A 16 -31.77 -52.42 8.86
N GLN A 17 -31.19 -51.51 8.08
CA GLN A 17 -31.57 -51.38 6.68
C GLN A 17 -30.39 -50.94 5.81
N GLU A 18 -30.01 -51.82 4.89
CA GLU A 18 -29.12 -51.52 3.77
C GLU A 18 -29.90 -50.75 2.69
N GLU A 19 -29.25 -49.79 2.02
CA GLU A 19 -29.39 -49.68 0.57
C GLU A 19 -28.15 -48.98 -0.04
N ASP A 20 -27.67 -49.50 -1.17
CA ASP A 20 -26.74 -48.80 -2.07
C ASP A 20 -27.42 -47.53 -2.65
N GLY A 21 -26.75 -46.47 -3.06
CA GLY A 21 -25.33 -46.32 -3.34
C GLY A 21 -25.14 -45.93 -4.81
N ASP A 22 -24.71 -44.68 -5.07
CA ASP A 22 -24.18 -44.28 -6.38
C ASP A 22 -23.13 -43.16 -6.22
N ALA A 23 -22.25 -43.02 -7.20
CA ALA A 23 -21.02 -42.25 -7.08
C ALA A 23 -20.91 -41.12 -8.13
N ASP A 24 -20.63 -39.88 -7.70
CA ASP A 24 -20.27 -38.82 -8.67
C ASP A 24 -19.12 -37.89 -8.23
N ALA A 25 -18.00 -38.07 -8.94
CA ALA A 25 -16.88 -37.14 -9.21
C ALA A 25 -16.61 -35.94 -8.28
N ALA A 26 -16.07 -36.19 -7.08
CA ALA A 26 -15.46 -35.15 -6.24
C ALA A 26 -14.23 -34.48 -6.90
N LYS A 27 -14.42 -33.31 -7.54
CA LYS A 27 -13.34 -32.51 -8.16
C LYS A 27 -12.47 -31.78 -7.13
N VAL A 28 -11.63 -32.54 -6.41
CA VAL A 28 -10.66 -32.03 -5.41
C VAL A 28 -9.65 -31.08 -6.06
N LYS A 29 -9.91 -29.77 -5.94
CA LYS A 29 -9.09 -28.70 -6.53
C LYS A 29 -7.86 -28.41 -5.66
N ARG A 30 -6.86 -29.30 -5.75
CA ARG A 30 -5.58 -29.20 -5.03
C ARG A 30 -4.99 -27.79 -5.14
N ARG A 31 -4.82 -27.10 -4.00
CA ARG A 31 -3.93 -25.94 -3.85
C ARG A 31 -2.67 -26.40 -3.11
N ALA A 32 -1.53 -25.82 -3.46
CA ALA A 32 -0.22 -26.35 -3.08
C ALA A 32 0.06 -26.19 -1.57
N THR A 33 0.31 -27.32 -0.90
CA THR A 33 1.19 -27.36 0.27
C THR A 33 2.64 -27.35 -0.21
N LEU A 34 3.48 -26.53 0.41
CA LEU A 34 4.90 -26.42 0.06
C LEU A 34 5.70 -27.37 0.96
N ASN A 35 6.20 -28.47 0.40
CA ASN A 35 7.07 -29.40 1.13
C ASN A 35 8.41 -28.72 1.42
N VAL A 36 8.67 -28.37 2.68
CA VAL A 36 10.03 -28.12 3.18
C VAL A 36 10.53 -29.41 3.81
N SER A 37 11.11 -30.27 2.98
CA SER A 37 11.77 -31.51 3.39
C SER A 37 13.26 -31.39 3.14
N GLU A 38 13.97 -30.75 4.06
CA GLU A 38 15.44 -30.68 4.05
C GLU A 38 16.00 -31.31 5.34
N ALA A 39 16.63 -32.47 5.19
CA ALA A 39 17.14 -33.26 6.29
C ALA A 39 18.62 -32.96 6.52
N ALA A 40 18.93 -32.22 7.58
CA ALA A 40 20.30 -32.08 8.07
C ALA A 40 20.66 -33.32 8.91
N LEU A 41 21.50 -34.20 8.36
CA LEU A 41 22.10 -35.32 9.09
C LEU A 41 23.21 -34.82 10.05
N PRO A 42 23.47 -35.52 11.16
CA PRO A 42 24.47 -35.11 12.14
C PRO A 42 25.91 -35.30 11.62
N ILE A 43 26.79 -34.36 11.97
CA ILE A 43 28.25 -34.48 11.81
C ILE A 43 28.82 -35.01 13.15
N PRO A 44 29.66 -36.07 13.15
CA PRO A 44 30.19 -36.66 14.38
C PRO A 44 31.43 -35.92 14.92
N ASP A 45 31.69 -36.08 16.23
CA ASP A 45 32.89 -35.59 16.91
C ASP A 45 34.20 -36.26 16.42
N GLY A 46 35.32 -35.52 16.47
CA GLY A 46 36.58 -35.90 15.81
C GLY A 46 37.86 -35.29 16.41
N VAL A 47 38.06 -35.48 17.71
CA VAL A 47 39.32 -35.57 18.50
C VAL A 47 40.68 -35.19 17.83
N GLU A 48 41.38 -34.24 18.48
CA GLU A 48 42.85 -33.97 18.51
C GLU A 48 43.67 -33.66 17.24
N GLY A 49 44.60 -32.70 17.39
CA GLY A 49 45.67 -32.38 16.43
C GLY A 49 46.43 -31.08 16.79
N ALA A 50 47.71 -31.18 17.16
CA ALA A 50 48.43 -30.07 17.80
C ALA A 50 49.56 -29.44 16.96
N LEU A 51 49.54 -28.09 16.86
CA LEU A 51 50.70 -27.18 16.73
C LEU A 51 51.58 -27.29 15.44
N PRO A 52 52.52 -26.34 15.15
CA PRO A 52 52.72 -24.97 15.69
C PRO A 52 52.95 -23.85 14.63
N ARG A 53 52.83 -22.57 15.08
CA ARG A 53 53.75 -21.44 14.78
C ARG A 53 53.97 -20.96 13.32
N ARG A 54 53.43 -19.77 13.01
CA ARG A 54 54.17 -18.55 12.55
C ARG A 54 53.25 -17.32 12.64
N THR A 55 53.42 -16.46 13.64
CA THR A 55 54.16 -15.18 13.56
C THR A 55 53.83 -14.28 12.36
N LEU A 56 53.08 -13.21 12.61
CA LEU A 56 53.47 -11.88 12.16
C LEU A 56 52.96 -10.82 13.14
N SER A 57 53.77 -9.79 13.37
CA SER A 57 53.60 -8.81 14.44
C SER A 57 53.05 -7.48 13.91
N ARG A 58 52.13 -6.87 14.66
CA ARG A 58 52.11 -5.39 14.74
C ARG A 58 51.67 -4.92 16.13
N SER A 59 52.62 -4.38 16.87
CA SER A 59 52.46 -3.80 18.20
C SER A 59 52.26 -2.28 18.15
N LEU A 60 51.58 -1.76 19.19
CA LEU A 60 51.64 -0.42 19.84
C LEU A 60 50.20 0.06 20.13
N SER A 61 49.72 0.15 21.40
CA SER A 61 50.15 1.02 22.53
C SER A 61 49.55 2.43 22.41
N ALA A 62 48.84 3.03 23.38
CA ALA A 62 48.27 2.61 24.69
C ALA A 62 47.01 3.51 24.98
N ARG A 63 46.48 3.89 26.16
CA ARG A 63 46.72 3.81 27.64
C ARG A 63 45.42 4.37 28.31
N GLY A 64 44.92 4.07 29.53
CA GLY A 64 45.15 3.05 30.57
C GLY A 64 43.79 2.43 31.02
N ALA A 65 43.59 1.72 32.14
CA ALA A 65 43.77 2.03 33.58
C ALA A 65 42.78 3.10 34.14
N GLY A 66 41.94 2.83 35.17
CA GLY A 66 41.69 1.58 35.93
C GLY A 66 40.79 1.81 37.17
N LEU A 67 40.64 0.78 38.03
CA LEU A 67 39.87 0.74 39.31
C LEU A 67 38.32 0.73 39.12
N THR A 68 37.45 -0.06 39.75
CA THR A 68 37.36 -0.84 41.01
C THR A 68 37.12 -0.02 42.29
N GLY A 69 35.93 -0.11 42.89
CA GLY A 69 35.65 0.43 44.23
C GLY A 69 34.19 0.39 44.69
N ALA A 70 33.88 -0.62 45.54
CA ALA A 70 32.88 -0.71 46.63
C ALA A 70 31.54 0.09 46.65
N ALA A 71 30.54 -0.50 47.32
CA ALA A 71 29.24 0.12 47.61
C ALA A 71 29.24 0.98 48.89
N ALA A 72 28.34 1.97 48.95
CA ALA A 72 27.94 2.63 50.20
C ALA A 72 26.48 3.11 50.16
N ARG A 73 25.93 3.36 51.35
CA ARG A 73 24.51 3.59 51.69
C ARG A 73 24.19 5.09 51.85
N VAL A 74 22.94 5.46 51.56
CA VAL A 74 22.06 6.33 52.40
C VAL A 74 22.18 7.88 52.36
N GLU A 75 21.00 8.51 52.49
CA GLU A 75 20.64 9.93 52.76
C GLU A 75 21.01 11.05 51.75
N ARG A 76 20.31 12.20 51.66
CA ARG A 76 18.88 12.63 51.86
C ARG A 76 18.80 14.17 51.79
N SER A 77 17.86 14.73 51.01
CA SER A 77 17.51 16.16 50.97
C SER A 77 18.62 17.13 50.47
N GLY A 78 18.28 18.31 49.90
CA GLY A 78 19.35 19.26 49.55
C GLY A 78 19.10 20.57 48.79
N MET A 79 17.94 20.80 48.14
CA MET A 79 17.45 22.15 47.72
C MET A 79 18.18 22.94 46.58
N SER A 80 17.41 23.84 45.96
CA SER A 80 17.78 25.03 45.14
C SER A 80 18.49 24.89 43.77
N ASP A 81 17.68 25.10 42.73
CA ASP A 81 17.85 26.10 41.66
C ASP A 81 19.06 26.10 40.70
N ARG A 82 18.76 25.81 39.41
CA ARG A 82 18.95 26.82 38.33
C ARG A 82 18.14 26.54 37.05
N LEU A 83 17.05 27.29 36.93
CA LEU A 83 16.53 27.95 35.71
C LEU A 83 17.07 27.49 34.33
N THR A 84 16.30 26.66 33.62
CA THR A 84 16.21 26.72 32.15
C THR A 84 14.76 26.81 31.68
N ARG A 85 14.35 28.06 31.45
CA ARG A 85 13.05 28.53 30.92
C ARG A 85 12.71 27.90 29.56
N SER A 86 11.89 26.86 29.55
CA SER A 86 11.09 26.49 28.36
C SER A 86 9.65 26.98 28.52
N ARG A 87 8.99 27.29 27.40
CA ARG A 87 7.79 28.15 27.36
C ARG A 87 6.54 27.30 27.19
N SER A 88 5.65 27.33 28.18
CA SER A 88 4.28 26.83 28.00
C SER A 88 3.56 27.63 26.91
N MET A 89 2.87 26.93 26.01
CA MET A 89 1.80 27.50 25.21
C MET A 89 0.52 26.71 25.46
N THR A 90 -0.39 27.34 26.19
CA THR A 90 -1.78 26.91 26.35
C THR A 90 -2.48 26.99 24.99
N ALA A 91 -3.20 25.94 24.61
CA ALA A 91 -4.01 25.92 23.40
C ALA A 91 -5.29 26.74 23.64
N GLU A 92 -5.23 28.05 23.42
CA GLU A 92 -6.40 28.91 23.40
C GLU A 92 -7.25 28.70 22.14
N SER A 93 -8.54 29.06 22.27
CA SER A 93 -9.57 29.12 21.23
C SER A 93 -9.05 29.47 19.82
N MET A 94 -9.15 28.52 18.88
CA MET A 94 -9.07 28.83 17.45
C MET A 94 -10.40 29.40 16.96
N ASP A 95 -10.60 30.68 17.25
CA ASP A 95 -11.80 31.43 16.85
C ASP A 95 -11.96 31.47 15.32
N SER A 96 -13.17 31.17 14.84
CA SER A 96 -13.47 31.02 13.41
C SER A 96 -13.58 32.37 12.70
N ARG A 97 -12.43 33.00 12.40
CA ARG A 97 -12.35 34.17 11.53
C ARG A 97 -11.76 33.81 10.16
N SER A 98 -12.65 33.36 9.27
CA SER A 98 -12.42 33.05 7.86
C SER A 98 -12.10 34.30 7.00
N GLY A 99 -10.94 34.92 7.25
CA GLY A 99 -10.47 36.11 6.55
C GLY A 99 -10.31 35.90 5.03
N TRP A 100 -11.04 36.70 4.25
CA TRP A 100 -11.12 36.71 2.77
C TRP A 100 -9.82 37.13 2.05
N ASN A 101 -8.71 36.45 2.30
CA ASN A 101 -7.40 36.77 1.70
C ASN A 101 -7.24 36.30 0.23
N GLY A 102 -8.21 35.57 -0.33
CA GLY A 102 -8.15 35.02 -1.70
C GLY A 102 -8.11 36.06 -2.83
N PHE A 103 -8.52 37.30 -2.59
CA PHE A 103 -8.69 38.32 -3.65
C PHE A 103 -7.43 39.07 -4.10
N ARG A 104 -6.23 38.75 -3.57
CA ARG A 104 -4.98 39.40 -4.01
C ARG A 104 -4.36 38.80 -5.28
N SER A 105 -4.63 37.53 -5.61
CA SER A 105 -4.07 36.87 -6.80
C SER A 105 -4.59 37.43 -8.13
N LEU A 106 -5.88 37.79 -8.20
CA LEU A 106 -6.51 38.31 -9.44
C LEU A 106 -5.87 39.60 -9.96
N ARG A 107 -5.29 40.45 -9.09
CA ARG A 107 -4.64 41.71 -9.54
C ARG A 107 -3.38 41.46 -10.36
N ILE A 108 -2.68 40.34 -10.17
CA ILE A 108 -1.47 40.00 -10.94
C ILE A 108 -1.85 39.52 -12.35
N TRP A 109 -2.96 38.78 -12.49
CA TRP A 109 -3.50 38.43 -13.80
C TRP A 109 -4.01 39.65 -14.60
N GLN A 110 -4.51 40.69 -13.91
CA GLN A 110 -4.93 41.94 -14.54
C GLN A 110 -3.78 42.82 -15.03
N THR A 111 -2.53 42.62 -14.59
CA THR A 111 -1.37 43.35 -15.14
C THR A 111 -0.74 42.64 -16.34
N LEU A 112 -0.68 41.30 -16.36
CA LEU A 112 -0.22 40.55 -17.54
C LEU A 112 -1.15 40.71 -18.75
N THR A 113 -2.48 40.74 -18.54
CA THR A 113 -3.47 40.82 -19.64
C THR A 113 -3.63 42.21 -20.27
N ARG A 114 -2.95 43.26 -19.76
CA ARG A 114 -3.20 44.66 -20.15
C ARG A 114 -2.11 45.33 -21.00
N ARG A 115 -1.06 44.60 -21.42
CA ARG A 115 -0.02 45.09 -22.36
C ARG A 115 -0.08 44.33 -23.68
N GLY A 116 -0.73 44.89 -24.69
CA GLY A 116 -0.78 44.24 -26.01
C GLY A 116 -1.71 44.83 -27.07
N ARG A 117 -2.14 46.11 -26.98
CA ARG A 117 -3.02 46.69 -28.02
C ARG A 117 -2.83 48.18 -28.28
N SER A 118 -1.63 48.54 -28.71
CA SER A 118 -1.39 49.76 -29.52
C SER A 118 -0.51 49.41 -30.72
N VAL A 119 -1.08 48.60 -31.63
CA VAL A 119 -0.60 48.55 -33.01
C VAL A 119 -1.32 49.68 -33.72
N ALA A 120 -0.60 50.74 -34.07
CA ALA A 120 -1.18 51.86 -34.81
C ALA A 120 -1.77 51.36 -36.14
N PRO A 121 -2.97 51.81 -36.55
CA PRO A 121 -3.49 51.47 -37.86
C PRO A 121 -2.56 52.03 -38.93
N LEU A 122 -2.12 51.17 -39.85
CA LEU A 122 -1.40 51.62 -41.05
C LEU A 122 -2.32 52.57 -41.84
N PRO A 123 -1.86 53.79 -42.21
CA PRO A 123 -2.67 54.69 -43.00
C PRO A 123 -2.93 54.06 -44.37
N GLN A 124 -4.20 53.96 -44.76
CA GLN A 124 -4.58 53.56 -46.12
C GLN A 124 -4.34 54.74 -47.07
N THR A 125 -3.13 54.85 -47.60
CA THR A 125 -2.77 55.81 -48.65
C THR A 125 -3.36 55.39 -50.00
N ASN A 126 -4.68 55.55 -50.14
CA ASN A 126 -5.40 55.47 -51.41
C ASN A 126 -5.08 56.70 -52.27
N SER A 127 -3.85 56.77 -52.79
CA SER A 127 -3.38 57.79 -53.71
C SER A 127 -2.81 57.12 -54.97
N VAL A 128 -3.66 57.00 -56.01
CA VAL A 128 -3.24 56.50 -57.32
C VAL A 128 -2.45 57.59 -58.04
N THR A 129 -1.13 57.46 -58.08
CA THR A 129 -0.26 58.21 -59.01
C THR A 129 1.02 57.41 -59.23
N ALA A 130 1.41 57.22 -60.49
CA ALA A 130 2.53 56.37 -60.85
C ALA A 130 3.87 57.13 -60.83
N ALA A 131 4.80 56.69 -59.97
CA ALA A 131 6.21 57.05 -60.04
C ALA A 131 7.07 55.88 -59.54
N ALA A 132 7.96 55.36 -60.38
CA ALA A 132 8.73 54.15 -60.10
C ALA A 132 9.97 54.43 -59.24
N ALA A 133 9.80 54.49 -57.92
CA ALA A 133 10.91 54.51 -56.96
C ALA A 133 11.25 53.09 -56.49
N VAL A 134 12.39 52.55 -56.96
CA VAL A 134 12.87 51.20 -56.58
C VAL A 134 13.45 51.23 -55.16
N LEU A 135 12.58 51.09 -54.16
CA LEU A 135 13.01 50.89 -52.77
C LEU A 135 13.65 49.50 -52.61
N PRO A 136 14.78 49.39 -51.87
CA PRO A 136 15.49 48.13 -51.72
C PRO A 136 14.64 47.09 -50.96
N PRO A 137 14.80 45.79 -51.25
CA PRO A 137 13.97 44.73 -50.67
C PRO A 137 14.18 44.65 -49.15
N THR A 138 13.22 45.18 -48.40
CA THR A 138 13.23 45.21 -46.94
C THR A 138 13.10 43.79 -46.39
N ARG A 139 14.25 43.18 -46.06
CA ARG A 139 14.36 41.82 -45.50
C ARG A 139 13.64 41.72 -44.15
N ARG A 140 12.35 41.42 -44.19
CA ARG A 140 11.51 41.12 -43.01
C ARG A 140 12.03 39.86 -42.33
N LYS A 141 12.94 40.02 -41.37
CA LYS A 141 13.32 38.94 -40.46
C LYS A 141 12.10 38.57 -39.63
N LEU A 142 11.61 37.33 -39.79
CA LEU A 142 10.73 36.71 -38.82
C LEU A 142 11.51 36.63 -37.50
N LYS A 143 11.00 37.28 -36.45
CA LYS A 143 11.59 37.19 -35.12
C LYS A 143 10.85 36.09 -34.37
N ASP A 144 11.58 35.03 -34.02
CA ASP A 144 11.02 33.92 -33.27
C ASP A 144 10.62 34.39 -31.86
N ASP A 145 9.37 34.14 -31.46
CA ASP A 145 8.81 34.64 -30.20
C ASP A 145 8.51 33.48 -29.24
N SER A 146 9.58 32.93 -28.67
CA SER A 146 9.55 31.81 -27.72
C SER A 146 8.75 32.12 -26.44
N HIS A 147 8.38 33.38 -26.20
CA HIS A 147 7.58 33.79 -25.05
C HIS A 147 6.10 33.37 -25.19
N GLU A 148 5.53 33.38 -26.42
CA GLU A 148 4.18 32.84 -26.65
C GLU A 148 4.15 31.33 -26.33
N THR A 149 5.16 30.58 -26.77
CA THR A 149 5.31 29.14 -26.48
C THR A 149 5.48 28.85 -24.99
N PHE A 150 6.30 29.62 -24.26
CA PHE A 150 6.50 29.45 -22.83
C PHE A 150 5.20 29.69 -22.03
N ILE A 151 4.42 30.72 -22.40
CA ILE A 151 3.10 30.97 -21.80
C ILE A 151 2.13 29.82 -22.08
N MET A 152 2.15 29.22 -23.27
CA MET A 152 1.32 28.04 -23.57
C MET A 152 1.75 26.77 -22.80
N MET A 153 3.04 26.63 -22.46
CA MET A 153 3.53 25.51 -21.64
C MET A 153 3.27 25.68 -20.14
N MET A 154 3.25 26.91 -19.61
CA MET A 154 3.20 27.17 -18.16
C MET A 154 2.08 26.41 -17.41
N PRO A 155 0.83 26.30 -17.92
CA PRO A 155 -0.22 25.51 -17.26
C PRO A 155 0.11 24.02 -17.11
N PHE A 156 0.81 23.42 -18.08
CA PHE A 156 1.23 22.03 -18.02
C PHE A 156 2.36 21.81 -17.00
N VAL A 157 3.31 22.75 -16.93
CA VAL A 157 4.40 22.71 -15.93
C VAL A 157 3.84 22.86 -14.51
N PHE A 158 2.91 23.80 -14.32
CA PHE A 158 2.21 23.98 -13.04
C PHE A 158 1.40 22.74 -12.65
N TRP A 159 0.63 22.17 -13.58
CA TRP A 159 -0.13 20.93 -13.34
C TRP A 159 0.79 19.75 -13.00
N SER A 160 1.91 19.59 -13.71
CA SER A 160 2.90 18.55 -13.41
C SER A 160 3.45 18.69 -11.99
N ALA A 161 3.79 19.91 -11.54
CA ALA A 161 4.24 20.15 -10.16
C ALA A 161 3.16 19.83 -9.11
N VAL A 162 1.88 20.14 -9.39
CA VAL A 162 0.75 19.78 -8.52
C VAL A 162 0.56 18.27 -8.43
N VAL A 163 0.64 17.54 -9.55
CA VAL A 163 0.56 16.07 -9.56
C VAL A 163 1.73 15.45 -8.80
N ILE A 164 2.97 15.90 -9.05
CA ILE A 164 4.18 15.39 -8.38
C ILE A 164 4.11 15.62 -6.87
N THR A 165 3.65 16.79 -6.40
CA THR A 165 3.54 17.07 -4.96
C THR A 165 2.45 16.25 -4.29
N ILE A 166 1.25 16.15 -4.86
CA ILE A 166 0.17 15.32 -4.30
C ILE A 166 0.57 13.83 -4.29
N TYR A 167 1.17 13.33 -5.37
CA TYR A 167 1.63 11.94 -5.45
C TYR A 167 2.75 11.64 -4.45
N SER A 168 3.69 12.58 -4.24
CA SER A 168 4.73 12.44 -3.21
C SER A 168 4.13 12.31 -1.80
N VAL A 169 3.13 13.12 -1.47
CA VAL A 169 2.40 13.03 -0.19
C VAL A 169 1.65 11.70 -0.08
N ALA A 170 0.97 11.26 -1.14
CA ALA A 170 0.28 9.95 -1.16
C ALA A 170 1.26 8.78 -0.94
N VAL A 171 2.44 8.80 -1.59
CA VAL A 171 3.49 7.78 -1.40
C VAL A 171 4.07 7.80 0.02
N ILE A 172 4.21 8.98 0.65
CA ILE A 172 4.63 9.09 2.06
C ILE A 172 3.60 8.42 2.98
N HIS A 173 2.29 8.66 2.78
CA HIS A 173 1.25 7.99 3.55
C HIS A 173 1.19 6.48 3.28
N MET A 174 1.32 6.03 2.02
CA MET A 174 1.32 4.61 1.68
C MET A 174 2.49 3.83 2.31
N LYS A 175 3.65 4.46 2.54
CA LYS A 175 4.76 3.82 3.26
C LYS A 175 4.39 3.46 4.70
N GLY A 176 3.61 4.30 5.39
CA GLY A 176 3.12 4.00 6.75
C GLY A 176 2.12 2.83 6.79
N VAL A 177 1.34 2.61 5.73
CA VAL A 177 0.36 1.51 5.66
C VAL A 177 1.03 0.14 5.80
N VAL A 178 2.24 -0.04 5.25
CA VAL A 178 2.99 -1.31 5.36
C VAL A 178 3.31 -1.64 6.82
N ASP A 179 3.77 -0.65 7.58
CA ASP A 179 4.15 -0.83 8.99
C ASP A 179 2.92 -1.12 9.86
N VAL A 180 1.83 -0.37 9.64
CA VAL A 180 0.55 -0.54 10.36
C VAL A 180 -0.09 -1.91 10.08
N VAL A 181 -0.03 -2.40 8.84
CA VAL A 181 -0.52 -3.75 8.47
C VAL A 181 0.39 -4.84 9.05
N ALA A 182 1.72 -4.64 9.09
CA ALA A 182 2.62 -5.59 9.74
C ALA A 182 2.33 -5.74 11.24
N VAL A 183 2.02 -4.64 11.93
CA VAL A 183 1.62 -4.64 13.35
C VAL A 183 0.30 -5.39 13.56
N HIS A 184 -0.68 -5.25 12.66
CA HIS A 184 -1.92 -6.05 12.69
C HIS A 184 -1.65 -7.55 12.49
N SER A 185 -0.63 -7.93 11.71
CA SER A 185 -0.22 -9.34 11.68
C SER A 185 0.30 -9.84 13.03
N VAL A 186 0.91 -8.98 13.86
CA VAL A 186 1.41 -9.34 15.19
C VAL A 186 0.27 -9.49 16.21
N SER A 187 -0.81 -8.69 16.15
CA SER A 187 -1.99 -8.96 16.99
C SER A 187 -2.58 -10.34 16.68
N ASN A 188 -2.65 -10.71 15.41
CA ASN A 188 -3.26 -11.96 14.99
C ASN A 188 -2.36 -13.17 15.35
N PHE A 189 -1.03 -13.00 15.29
CA PHE A 189 -0.10 -13.97 15.86
C PHE A 189 -0.18 -14.04 17.39
N MET A 190 -0.40 -12.93 18.09
CA MET A 190 -0.53 -12.89 19.55
C MET A 190 -1.74 -13.73 20.00
N SER A 191 -2.94 -13.49 19.45
CA SER A 191 -4.14 -14.27 19.78
C SER A 191 -3.94 -15.77 19.50
N ALA A 192 -3.37 -16.12 18.34
CA ALA A 192 -3.06 -17.52 18.00
C ALA A 192 -2.04 -18.17 18.95
N ARG A 193 -1.04 -17.41 19.42
CA ARG A 193 -0.04 -17.88 20.40
C ARG A 193 -0.62 -18.00 21.81
N THR A 194 -1.58 -17.15 22.20
CA THR A 194 -2.35 -17.31 23.45
C THR A 194 -3.17 -18.60 23.41
N TYR A 195 -3.98 -18.82 22.38
CA TYR A 195 -4.74 -20.08 22.20
C TYR A 195 -3.81 -21.30 22.24
N ARG A 196 -2.67 -21.26 21.54
CA ARG A 196 -1.69 -22.35 21.58
C ARG A 196 -1.14 -22.57 22.99
N THR A 197 -0.83 -21.52 23.73
CA THR A 197 -0.32 -21.63 25.10
C THR A 197 -1.35 -22.28 26.03
N VAL A 198 -2.61 -21.86 25.96
CA VAL A 198 -3.72 -22.48 26.71
C VAL A 198 -3.84 -23.97 26.38
N PHE A 199 -3.74 -24.36 25.11
CA PHE A 199 -3.75 -25.77 24.69
C PHE A 199 -2.57 -26.58 25.26
N TYR A 200 -1.33 -26.10 25.17
CA TYR A 200 -0.18 -26.84 25.73
C TYR A 200 -0.18 -26.86 27.27
N SER A 201 -0.80 -25.89 27.94
CA SER A 201 -1.10 -25.96 29.38
C SER A 201 -2.19 -26.99 29.71
N GLN A 202 -3.21 -27.16 28.87
CA GLN A 202 -4.20 -28.24 29.01
C GLN A 202 -3.54 -29.61 28.85
N GLU A 203 -2.67 -29.80 27.84
CA GLU A 203 -1.90 -31.05 27.70
C GLU A 203 -1.06 -31.35 28.94
N LEU A 204 -0.35 -30.34 29.49
CA LEU A 204 0.49 -30.52 30.69
C LEU A 204 -0.34 -30.82 31.95
N ALA A 205 -1.51 -30.18 32.12
CA ALA A 205 -2.38 -30.40 33.27
C ALA A 205 -3.13 -31.76 33.22
N ALA A 206 -3.34 -32.31 32.01
CA ALA A 206 -3.97 -33.62 31.79
C ALA A 206 -2.97 -34.79 31.71
N GLU A 207 -1.67 -34.54 31.60
CA GLU A 207 -0.63 -35.57 31.46
C GLU A 207 -0.40 -36.31 32.79
N GLY A 208 -1.07 -37.45 32.96
CA GLY A 208 -0.92 -38.30 34.14
C GLY A 208 0.39 -39.09 34.21
N ASN A 209 1.17 -39.18 33.11
CA ASN A 209 2.39 -39.97 33.07
C ASN A 209 3.63 -39.14 33.48
N PRO A 210 4.28 -39.44 34.61
CA PRO A 210 5.43 -38.65 35.09
C PRO A 210 6.63 -38.68 34.14
N ALA A 211 6.75 -39.69 33.26
CA ALA A 211 7.81 -39.76 32.26
C ALA A 211 7.66 -38.71 31.14
N LEU A 212 6.41 -38.31 30.81
CA LEU A 212 6.12 -37.36 29.72
C LEU A 212 6.05 -35.90 30.20
N LEU A 213 5.88 -35.65 31.50
CA LEU A 213 5.77 -34.31 32.09
C LEU A 213 6.93 -33.38 31.69
N GLN A 214 8.16 -33.89 31.60
CA GLN A 214 9.30 -33.05 31.25
C GLN A 214 9.25 -32.58 29.78
N ASP A 215 8.78 -33.42 28.87
CA ASP A 215 8.64 -33.05 27.45
C ASP A 215 7.44 -32.13 27.22
N ARG A 216 6.32 -32.35 27.92
CA ARG A 216 5.19 -31.39 27.97
C ARG A 216 5.65 -30.02 28.48
N ARG A 217 6.43 -29.97 29.58
CA ARG A 217 7.04 -28.74 30.09
C ARG A 217 7.99 -28.09 29.07
N ASN A 218 8.84 -28.88 28.40
CA ASN A 218 9.74 -28.37 27.36
C ASN A 218 8.97 -27.72 26.19
N MET A 219 7.89 -28.35 25.73
CA MET A 219 7.00 -27.79 24.70
C MET A 219 6.30 -26.50 25.20
N LEU A 220 5.81 -26.49 26.44
CA LEU A 220 5.18 -25.29 27.01
C LEU A 220 6.17 -24.11 27.12
N LYS A 221 7.45 -24.35 27.46
CA LYS A 221 8.51 -23.31 27.42
C LYS A 221 8.72 -22.74 26.02
N ALA A 222 8.70 -23.60 25.00
CA ALA A 222 8.86 -23.15 23.62
C ALA A 222 7.69 -22.24 23.16
N VAL A 223 6.45 -22.59 23.51
CA VAL A 223 5.28 -21.75 23.20
C VAL A 223 5.25 -20.48 24.05
N LEU A 224 5.61 -20.55 25.33
CA LEU A 224 5.75 -19.40 26.22
C LEU A 224 6.71 -18.34 25.65
N LYS A 225 7.88 -18.76 25.13
CA LYS A 225 8.81 -17.83 24.46
C LYS A 225 8.15 -17.11 23.28
N LEU A 226 7.37 -17.83 22.47
CA LEU A 226 6.66 -17.22 21.33
C LEU A 226 5.59 -16.22 21.79
N VAL A 227 4.88 -16.49 22.89
CA VAL A 227 3.95 -15.52 23.51
C VAL A 227 4.69 -14.27 23.99
N VAL A 228 5.79 -14.43 24.72
CA VAL A 228 6.60 -13.34 25.26
C VAL A 228 7.15 -12.44 24.13
N ASP A 229 7.76 -13.04 23.12
CA ASP A 229 8.34 -12.31 21.99
C ASP A 229 7.26 -11.56 21.17
N ALA A 230 6.08 -12.16 20.98
CA ALA A 230 4.96 -11.52 20.30
C ALA A 230 4.38 -10.35 21.12
N TRP A 231 4.20 -10.52 22.43
CA TRP A 231 3.62 -9.49 23.30
C TRP A 231 4.52 -8.25 23.38
N TYR A 232 5.81 -8.43 23.62
CA TYR A 232 6.74 -7.30 23.65
C TYR A 232 6.93 -6.64 22.28
N THR A 233 6.78 -7.38 21.17
CA THR A 233 6.70 -6.79 19.82
C THR A 233 5.42 -5.96 19.66
N LEU A 234 4.27 -6.47 20.10
CA LEU A 234 3.00 -5.77 20.00
C LEU A 234 3.00 -4.44 20.78
N GLN A 235 3.65 -4.41 21.95
CA GLN A 235 3.80 -3.20 22.76
C GLN A 235 4.88 -2.22 22.28
N LEU A 236 6.09 -2.72 21.99
CA LEU A 236 7.32 -1.90 21.85
C LEU A 236 7.85 -1.82 20.41
N GLY A 237 7.21 -2.54 19.47
CA GLY A 237 7.62 -2.63 18.08
C GLY A 237 9.05 -3.15 17.93
N GLN A 238 9.85 -2.44 17.13
CA GLN A 238 11.28 -2.72 16.93
C GLN A 238 12.08 -2.81 18.23
N ASN A 239 11.63 -2.17 19.33
CA ASN A 239 12.38 -2.11 20.59
C ASN A 239 12.17 -3.32 21.51
N ALA A 240 11.35 -4.31 21.14
CA ALA A 240 11.04 -5.50 21.95
C ALA A 240 12.28 -6.22 22.51
N TYR A 241 13.35 -6.36 21.70
CA TYR A 241 14.61 -6.99 22.11
C TYR A 241 15.31 -6.32 23.31
N ARG A 242 14.95 -5.07 23.65
CA ARG A 242 15.47 -4.36 24.82
C ARG A 242 14.81 -4.78 26.13
N ALA A 243 13.60 -5.33 26.06
CA ALA A 243 12.86 -5.85 27.21
C ALA A 243 12.96 -7.38 27.31
N ALA A 244 12.71 -8.09 26.20
CA ALA A 244 12.70 -9.56 26.15
C ALA A 244 14.07 -10.20 25.83
N GLY A 245 15.06 -9.41 25.41
CA GLY A 245 16.45 -9.85 25.19
C GLY A 245 16.85 -10.04 23.72
N PRO A 246 18.13 -10.34 23.45
CA PRO A 246 18.68 -10.38 22.09
C PRO A 246 18.04 -11.46 21.20
N GLU A 247 17.65 -12.58 21.82
CA GLU A 247 17.02 -13.77 21.22
C GLU A 247 15.53 -13.59 20.88
N THR A 248 14.96 -12.40 21.07
CA THR A 248 13.55 -12.10 20.76
C THR A 248 13.30 -12.18 19.25
N GLU A 249 12.26 -12.93 18.85
CA GLU A 249 11.79 -12.99 17.46
C GLU A 249 11.54 -11.57 16.90
N ARG A 250 12.16 -11.25 15.76
CA ARG A 250 12.10 -9.90 15.17
C ARG A 250 11.17 -9.89 13.97
N PHE A 251 10.18 -9.03 14.02
CA PHE A 251 9.24 -8.77 12.93
C PHE A 251 9.75 -7.57 12.12
N PRO A 252 10.46 -7.78 10.99
CA PRO A 252 11.30 -6.72 10.37
C PRO A 252 10.50 -5.57 9.72
N LEU A 253 9.19 -5.74 9.55
CA LEU A 253 8.27 -4.71 9.06
C LEU A 253 7.61 -3.91 10.21
N VAL A 254 7.79 -4.33 11.46
CA VAL A 254 7.23 -3.66 12.63
C VAL A 254 8.27 -2.68 13.20
N LYS A 255 8.01 -1.38 13.03
CA LYS A 255 8.85 -0.30 13.57
C LYS A 255 8.35 0.15 14.95
N ASP A 256 7.10 0.59 14.99
CA ASP A 256 6.44 1.14 16.18
C ASP A 256 5.53 0.08 16.84
N GLY A 257 5.23 0.28 18.12
CA GLY A 257 4.34 -0.60 18.90
C GLY A 257 2.99 0.05 19.20
N LEU A 258 1.98 -0.76 19.53
CA LEU A 258 0.59 -0.31 19.72
C LEU A 258 0.32 0.39 21.05
N ALA A 259 1.13 0.13 22.08
CA ALA A 259 0.84 0.49 23.47
C ALA A 259 0.50 1.97 23.71
N TYR A 260 1.02 2.87 22.86
CA TYR A 260 0.72 4.30 22.86
C TYR A 260 0.39 4.87 21.46
N ALA A 261 -0.04 4.01 20.52
CA ALA A 261 -0.38 4.43 19.16
C ALA A 261 -1.70 5.24 19.10
N SER A 262 -2.61 5.00 20.06
CA SER A 262 -3.78 5.84 20.34
C SER A 262 -4.06 5.90 21.84
N THR A 263 -4.88 6.86 22.27
CA THR A 263 -5.41 6.93 23.66
C THR A 263 -6.17 5.67 24.04
N ASP A 264 -6.91 5.12 23.08
CA ASP A 264 -7.86 4.04 23.29
C ASP A 264 -7.11 2.71 23.43
N LEU A 265 -6.05 2.53 22.64
CA LEU A 265 -5.10 1.43 22.83
C LEU A 265 -4.39 1.54 24.19
N ALA A 266 -3.94 2.73 24.61
CA ALA A 266 -3.31 2.91 25.91
C ALA A 266 -4.25 2.59 27.09
N ASP A 267 -5.55 2.89 26.95
CA ASP A 267 -6.58 2.53 27.93
C ASP A 267 -6.88 1.00 27.93
N ILE A 268 -6.81 0.32 26.79
CA ILE A 268 -6.89 -1.15 26.74
C ILE A 268 -5.66 -1.81 27.37
N PHE A 269 -4.44 -1.34 27.07
CA PHE A 269 -3.20 -1.91 27.62
C PHE A 269 -3.01 -1.63 29.11
N TYR A 270 -3.35 -0.42 29.59
CA TYR A 270 -2.96 0.06 30.93
C TYR A 270 -4.10 0.69 31.75
N GLY A 271 -5.30 0.88 31.19
CA GLY A 271 -6.46 1.42 31.91
C GLY A 271 -7.00 0.47 32.98
N THR A 272 -7.89 0.95 33.84
CA THR A 272 -8.37 0.19 35.01
C THR A 272 -9.87 0.39 35.25
N GLY A 273 -10.53 -0.62 35.84
CA GLY A 273 -11.96 -0.59 36.17
C GLY A 273 -12.88 -1.02 35.03
N LYS A 274 -12.32 -1.42 33.87
CA LYS A 274 -13.03 -2.05 32.76
C LYS A 274 -12.61 -3.51 32.65
N CYS A 275 -13.55 -4.35 32.26
CA CYS A 275 -13.32 -5.77 31.95
C CYS A 275 -13.21 -5.93 30.44
N HIS A 276 -12.29 -6.79 29.98
CA HIS A 276 -11.91 -6.90 28.57
C HIS A 276 -12.79 -7.83 27.72
N ARG A 277 -13.84 -8.41 28.30
CA ARG A 277 -14.72 -9.36 27.59
C ARG A 277 -15.52 -8.71 26.46
N THR A 278 -15.71 -9.46 25.38
CA THR A 278 -16.65 -9.12 24.30
C THR A 278 -18.10 -9.38 24.75
N LYS A 279 -19.09 -8.93 23.99
CA LYS A 279 -20.51 -9.04 24.36
C LYS A 279 -20.97 -10.49 24.47
N GLU A 280 -20.33 -11.35 23.69
CA GLU A 280 -20.57 -12.77 23.52
C GLU A 280 -20.13 -13.57 24.76
N ASN A 281 -19.14 -13.06 25.51
CA ASN A 281 -18.55 -13.69 26.70
C ASN A 281 -18.99 -13.04 28.03
N LEU A 282 -19.93 -12.09 28.00
CA LEU A 282 -20.53 -11.51 29.21
C LEU A 282 -21.37 -12.56 29.98
N PRO A 283 -21.44 -12.49 31.32
CA PRO A 283 -20.91 -11.42 32.18
C PRO A 283 -19.41 -11.52 32.45
N CYS A 284 -18.84 -10.41 32.92
CA CYS A 284 -17.52 -10.37 33.55
C CYS A 284 -17.51 -11.12 34.89
N LEU A 285 -16.30 -11.45 35.38
CA LEU A 285 -16.14 -12.06 36.70
C LEU A 285 -16.80 -11.21 37.79
N GLN A 286 -17.44 -11.89 38.74
CA GLN A 286 -18.03 -11.26 39.93
C GLN A 286 -16.97 -10.94 40.99
N PRO A 287 -17.18 -9.94 41.87
CA PRO A 287 -16.24 -9.55 42.92
C PRO A 287 -15.80 -10.66 43.90
N GLY A 288 -16.55 -11.75 44.01
CA GLY A 288 -16.19 -12.93 44.82
C GLY A 288 -15.19 -13.89 44.17
N SER A 289 -14.83 -13.70 42.89
CA SER A 289 -13.83 -14.54 42.21
C SER A 289 -12.40 -14.08 42.52
N ARG A 290 -11.50 -15.03 42.82
CA ARG A 290 -10.07 -14.75 43.09
C ARG A 290 -9.36 -13.94 42.00
N PHE A 291 -9.81 -14.06 40.74
CA PHE A 291 -9.21 -13.38 39.60
C PHE A 291 -9.84 -12.01 39.27
N TYR A 292 -10.89 -11.60 40.00
CA TYR A 292 -11.68 -10.39 39.71
C TYR A 292 -10.84 -9.11 39.56
N GLN A 293 -9.84 -8.91 40.42
CA GLN A 293 -8.99 -7.71 40.38
C GLN A 293 -8.16 -7.68 39.09
N VAL A 294 -7.60 -8.82 38.68
CA VAL A 294 -6.76 -8.93 37.47
C VAL A 294 -7.61 -8.67 36.22
N THR A 295 -8.82 -9.24 36.11
CA THR A 295 -9.71 -9.00 34.95
C THR A 295 -10.22 -7.57 34.82
N HIS A 296 -10.06 -6.73 35.85
CA HIS A 296 -10.42 -5.30 35.83
C HIS A 296 -9.19 -4.36 35.80
N THR A 297 -8.00 -4.90 35.49
CA THR A 297 -6.79 -4.12 35.17
C THR A 297 -6.51 -4.12 33.67
N GLY A 298 -5.56 -3.30 33.22
CA GLY A 298 -5.17 -3.23 31.82
C GLY A 298 -4.64 -4.56 31.29
N LEU A 299 -4.76 -4.77 29.98
CA LEU A 299 -4.43 -6.06 29.36
C LEU A 299 -2.98 -6.48 29.55
N ASP A 300 -2.04 -5.54 29.78
CA ASP A 300 -0.68 -5.89 30.17
C ASP A 300 -0.63 -6.59 31.53
N SER A 301 -1.32 -6.09 32.56
CA SER A 301 -1.38 -6.77 33.86
C SER A 301 -1.95 -8.20 33.76
N ILE A 302 -2.94 -8.40 32.89
CA ILE A 302 -3.50 -9.74 32.62
C ILE A 302 -2.47 -10.62 31.90
N MET A 303 -1.76 -10.09 30.89
CA MET A 303 -0.75 -10.83 30.15
C MET A 303 0.51 -11.13 30.99
N GLN A 304 0.98 -10.21 31.83
CA GLN A 304 2.12 -10.47 32.72
C GLN A 304 1.75 -11.59 33.73
N GLN A 305 0.54 -11.56 34.30
CA GLN A 305 0.05 -12.64 35.17
C GLN A 305 -0.12 -13.96 34.40
N PHE A 306 -0.54 -13.94 33.13
CA PHE A 306 -0.60 -15.11 32.26
C PHE A 306 0.81 -15.69 32.01
N ILE A 307 1.76 -14.87 31.59
CA ILE A 307 3.17 -15.23 31.38
C ILE A 307 3.78 -15.82 32.67
N MET A 308 3.51 -15.21 33.83
CA MET A 308 3.95 -15.72 35.13
C MET A 308 3.34 -17.09 35.46
N SER A 309 2.04 -17.28 35.30
CA SER A 309 1.37 -18.57 35.52
C SER A 309 1.88 -19.67 34.58
N VAL A 310 2.03 -19.38 33.28
CA VAL A 310 2.56 -20.34 32.31
C VAL A 310 4.02 -20.68 32.63
N SER A 311 4.81 -19.68 33.03
CA SER A 311 6.21 -19.87 33.46
C SER A 311 6.32 -20.73 34.72
N ALA A 312 5.37 -20.62 35.66
CA ALA A 312 5.32 -21.45 36.85
C ALA A 312 5.11 -22.94 36.48
N MET A 313 4.03 -23.26 35.76
CA MET A 313 3.76 -24.64 35.29
C MET A 313 4.94 -25.22 34.49
N ALA A 314 5.45 -24.43 33.54
CA ALA A 314 6.51 -24.87 32.64
C ALA A 314 7.85 -25.11 33.38
N ASN A 315 8.15 -24.35 34.45
CA ASN A 315 9.40 -24.48 35.21
C ASN A 315 9.27 -25.27 36.51
N ASN A 316 8.08 -25.77 36.87
CA ASN A 316 7.91 -26.69 37.99
C ASN A 316 8.78 -27.94 37.79
N LYS A 317 9.40 -28.39 38.88
CA LYS A 317 10.30 -29.56 38.93
C LYS A 317 9.69 -30.76 39.65
N SER A 318 8.43 -30.68 40.10
CA SER A 318 7.76 -31.82 40.72
C SER A 318 7.66 -33.00 39.74
N ALA A 319 7.87 -34.20 40.27
CA ALA A 319 7.56 -35.45 39.57
C ALA A 319 6.05 -35.77 39.56
N THR A 320 5.26 -35.10 40.39
CA THR A 320 3.79 -35.15 40.32
C THR A 320 3.28 -34.23 39.21
N PRO A 321 2.18 -34.60 38.52
CA PRO A 321 1.41 -33.64 37.74
C PRO A 321 0.81 -32.57 38.66
N GLU A 322 0.55 -31.39 38.10
CA GLU A 322 -0.15 -30.29 38.79
C GLU A 322 -1.67 -30.50 38.78
N GLY A 323 -2.18 -31.17 37.73
CA GLY A 323 -3.60 -31.47 37.56
C GLY A 323 -4.44 -30.28 37.12
N LEU A 324 -5.72 -30.53 36.90
CA LEU A 324 -6.69 -29.50 36.49
C LEU A 324 -7.12 -28.56 37.64
N GLU A 325 -6.78 -28.91 38.89
CA GLU A 325 -7.13 -28.12 40.08
C GLU A 325 -6.12 -27.00 40.37
N ASP A 326 -4.94 -27.01 39.74
CA ASP A 326 -3.87 -26.03 39.96
C ASP A 326 -4.29 -24.57 39.70
N GLU A 327 -3.75 -23.64 40.50
CA GLU A 327 -4.09 -22.20 40.42
C GLU A 327 -3.56 -21.54 39.15
N HIS A 328 -2.35 -21.90 38.70
CA HIS A 328 -1.79 -21.36 37.47
C HIS A 328 -2.57 -21.88 36.26
N PHE A 329 -2.87 -23.18 36.21
CA PHE A 329 -3.71 -23.75 35.17
C PHE A 329 -5.11 -23.12 35.15
N GLN A 330 -5.78 -22.97 36.30
CA GLN A 330 -7.09 -22.34 36.35
C GLN A 330 -7.08 -20.86 35.92
N PHE A 331 -5.99 -20.11 36.14
CA PHE A 331 -5.85 -18.77 35.59
C PHE A 331 -5.69 -18.81 34.06
N ILE A 332 -4.78 -19.65 33.56
CA ILE A 332 -4.48 -19.81 32.13
C ILE A 332 -5.72 -20.25 31.35
N TYR A 333 -6.51 -21.17 31.91
CA TYR A 333 -7.76 -21.61 31.31
C TYR A 333 -8.81 -20.49 31.37
N ASN A 334 -9.28 -20.10 32.56
CA ASN A 334 -10.48 -19.26 32.67
C ASN A 334 -10.27 -17.81 32.21
N ILE A 335 -9.07 -17.24 32.43
CA ILE A 335 -8.76 -15.85 32.09
C ILE A 335 -8.02 -15.78 30.76
N GLY A 336 -7.10 -16.72 30.51
CA GLY A 336 -6.36 -16.81 29.25
C GLY A 336 -7.20 -17.22 28.06
N SER A 337 -8.23 -18.06 28.23
CA SER A 337 -9.12 -18.46 27.12
C SER A 337 -10.27 -17.49 26.83
N VAL A 338 -10.50 -16.49 27.69
CA VAL A 338 -11.63 -15.55 27.59
C VAL A 338 -11.14 -14.09 27.69
N ASP A 339 -10.98 -13.54 28.90
CA ASP A 339 -10.71 -12.11 29.12
C ASP A 339 -9.46 -11.61 28.39
N LEU A 340 -8.39 -12.41 28.36
CA LEU A 340 -7.13 -12.06 27.68
C LEU A 340 -7.29 -12.04 26.14
N LEU A 341 -8.03 -13.02 25.60
CA LEU A 341 -8.24 -13.14 24.16
C LEU A 341 -9.22 -12.10 23.62
N ASP A 342 -10.32 -11.87 24.34
CA ASP A 342 -11.24 -10.78 24.06
C ASP A 342 -10.51 -9.43 24.10
N GLY A 343 -9.60 -9.21 25.06
CA GLY A 343 -8.73 -8.05 25.07
C GLY A 343 -7.82 -7.93 23.86
N THR A 344 -7.24 -9.04 23.36
CA THR A 344 -6.46 -9.00 22.11
C THR A 344 -7.33 -8.69 20.89
N ILE A 345 -8.61 -9.11 20.89
CA ILE A 345 -9.60 -8.74 19.86
C ILE A 345 -9.97 -7.25 19.98
N GLN A 346 -10.06 -6.67 21.19
CA GLN A 346 -10.24 -5.22 21.37
C GLN A 346 -9.05 -4.41 20.83
N ILE A 347 -7.81 -4.87 21.04
CA ILE A 347 -6.61 -4.29 20.40
C ILE A 347 -6.72 -4.35 18.88
N GLU A 348 -7.11 -5.50 18.32
CA GLU A 348 -7.26 -5.68 16.88
C GLU A 348 -8.29 -4.71 16.29
N GLN A 349 -9.44 -4.56 16.94
CA GLN A 349 -10.52 -3.65 16.53
C GLN A 349 -10.10 -2.16 16.63
N ALA A 350 -9.48 -1.75 17.75
CA ALA A 350 -8.99 -0.38 17.93
C ALA A 350 -7.90 0.00 16.92
N HIS A 351 -7.01 -0.94 16.58
CA HIS A 351 -6.01 -0.77 15.53
C HIS A 351 -6.63 -0.76 14.12
N TYR A 352 -7.65 -1.57 13.88
CA TYR A 352 -8.38 -1.60 12.61
C TYR A 352 -9.10 -0.28 12.30
N HIS A 353 -9.63 0.43 13.31
CA HIS A 353 -10.11 1.80 13.12
C HIS A 353 -9.00 2.75 12.64
N THR A 354 -7.79 2.64 13.18
CA THR A 354 -6.61 3.43 12.74
C THR A 354 -6.22 3.11 11.29
N ILE A 355 -6.33 1.84 10.87
CA ILE A 355 -6.13 1.40 9.49
C ILE A 355 -7.16 2.04 8.54
N ILE A 356 -8.45 2.01 8.89
CA ILE A 356 -9.53 2.63 8.11
C ILE A 356 -9.27 4.13 7.94
N ASP A 357 -8.88 4.82 9.01
CA ASP A 357 -8.65 6.27 9.01
C ASP A 357 -7.50 6.67 8.05
N LEU A 358 -6.44 5.87 7.99
CA LEU A 358 -5.34 6.06 7.05
C LEU A 358 -5.79 5.85 5.59
N PHE A 359 -6.54 4.79 5.31
CA PHE A 359 -7.11 4.55 3.98
C PHE A 359 -8.10 5.65 3.56
N HIS A 360 -8.92 6.15 4.48
CA HIS A 360 -9.86 7.25 4.21
C HIS A 360 -9.11 8.53 3.81
N ARG A 361 -8.04 8.88 4.53
CA ARG A 361 -7.18 10.05 4.19
C ARG A 361 -6.54 9.89 2.80
N ILE A 362 -6.05 8.69 2.46
CA ILE A 362 -5.50 8.40 1.12
C ILE A 362 -6.59 8.49 0.03
N LEU A 363 -7.81 7.99 0.29
CA LEU A 363 -8.94 8.10 -0.63
C LEU A 363 -9.32 9.56 -0.88
N VAL A 364 -9.40 10.38 0.17
CA VAL A 364 -9.69 11.82 0.05
C VAL A 364 -8.64 12.54 -0.80
N LEU A 365 -7.34 12.23 -0.65
CA LEU A 365 -6.29 12.78 -1.51
C LEU A 365 -6.49 12.42 -3.00
N HIS A 366 -6.94 11.21 -3.31
CA HIS A 366 -7.23 10.79 -4.69
C HIS A 366 -8.48 11.49 -5.25
N VAL A 367 -9.53 11.67 -4.44
CA VAL A 367 -10.73 12.44 -4.83
C VAL A 367 -10.38 13.90 -5.11
N VAL A 368 -9.56 14.53 -4.26
CA VAL A 368 -9.06 15.90 -4.49
C VAL A 368 -8.24 15.98 -5.78
N LEU A 369 -7.29 15.05 -6.00
CA LEU A 369 -6.49 14.99 -7.23
C LEU A 369 -7.37 14.88 -8.50
N PHE A 370 -8.42 14.06 -8.46
CA PHE A 370 -9.39 13.92 -9.54
C PHE A 370 -10.19 15.21 -9.80
N LEU A 371 -10.64 15.91 -8.75
CA LEU A 371 -11.32 17.20 -8.89
C LEU A 371 -10.40 18.29 -9.46
N VAL A 372 -9.13 18.36 -9.03
CA VAL A 372 -8.18 19.34 -9.60
C VAL A 372 -7.85 18.99 -11.06
N LEU A 373 -7.72 17.71 -11.43
CA LEU A 373 -7.59 17.28 -12.83
C LEU A 373 -8.75 17.79 -13.69
N TRP A 374 -10.00 17.68 -13.24
CA TRP A 374 -11.16 18.20 -13.96
C TRP A 374 -11.14 19.73 -14.10
N ILE A 375 -10.74 20.46 -13.05
CA ILE A 375 -10.60 21.92 -13.09
C ILE A 375 -9.52 22.35 -14.10
N VAL A 376 -8.37 21.67 -14.10
CA VAL A 376 -7.27 21.94 -15.05
C VAL A 376 -7.65 21.56 -16.48
N PHE A 377 -8.36 20.45 -16.68
CA PHE A 377 -8.87 20.03 -17.99
C PHE A 377 -9.89 21.03 -18.55
N ALA A 378 -10.87 21.46 -17.76
CA ALA A 378 -11.81 22.50 -18.16
C ALA A 378 -11.09 23.84 -18.45
N GLY A 379 -10.09 24.19 -17.63
CA GLY A 379 -9.21 25.33 -17.86
C GLY A 379 -8.46 25.25 -19.19
N PHE A 380 -7.88 24.09 -19.54
CA PHE A 380 -7.23 23.85 -20.82
C PHE A 380 -8.18 24.01 -22.02
N LEU A 381 -9.38 23.42 -21.94
CA LEU A 381 -10.38 23.54 -23.01
C LEU A 381 -10.79 25.00 -23.24
N ILE A 382 -11.00 25.76 -22.15
CA ILE A 382 -11.47 27.14 -22.20
C ILE A 382 -10.36 28.13 -22.60
N LEU A 383 -9.14 27.96 -22.06
CA LEU A 383 -8.04 28.93 -22.19
C LEU A 383 -7.04 28.63 -23.31
N LEU A 384 -6.92 27.38 -23.77
CA LEU A 384 -5.97 26.99 -24.83
C LEU A 384 -6.68 26.42 -26.06
N LEU A 385 -7.54 25.39 -25.91
CA LEU A 385 -8.18 24.78 -27.08
C LEU A 385 -9.11 25.76 -27.81
N ASN A 386 -10.00 26.46 -27.09
CA ASN A 386 -10.92 27.44 -27.67
C ASN A 386 -10.23 28.57 -28.48
N PRO A 387 -9.21 29.28 -27.97
CA PRO A 387 -8.50 30.28 -28.77
C PRO A 387 -7.69 29.67 -29.91
N LEU A 388 -7.09 28.49 -29.76
CA LEU A 388 -6.40 27.80 -30.86
C LEU A 388 -7.38 27.43 -31.99
N LEU A 389 -8.55 26.86 -31.68
CA LEU A 389 -9.60 26.60 -32.67
C LEU A 389 -10.11 27.88 -33.34
N LYS A 390 -10.22 28.99 -32.59
CA LYS A 390 -10.59 30.32 -33.14
C LYS A 390 -9.48 30.99 -33.96
N ARG A 391 -8.21 30.61 -33.77
CA ARG A 391 -7.07 31.03 -34.59
C ARG A 391 -7.01 30.20 -35.87
N ILE A 392 -7.02 28.87 -35.74
CA ILE A 392 -7.03 27.90 -36.84
C ILE A 392 -8.22 28.12 -37.78
N SER A 393 -9.43 28.44 -37.28
CA SER A 393 -10.58 28.70 -38.17
C SER A 393 -10.44 30.00 -38.97
N LYS A 394 -9.84 31.06 -38.39
CA LYS A 394 -9.52 32.30 -39.11
C LYS A 394 -8.39 32.11 -40.12
N GLU A 395 -7.35 31.37 -39.75
CA GLU A 395 -6.22 31.06 -40.61
C GLU A 395 -6.67 30.14 -41.77
N ARG A 396 -7.49 29.10 -41.51
CA ARG A 396 -8.15 28.30 -42.56
C ARG A 396 -9.02 29.13 -43.48
N ARG A 397 -9.80 30.09 -42.96
CA ARG A 397 -10.61 31.00 -43.79
C ARG A 397 -9.73 31.87 -44.69
N ARG A 398 -8.67 32.47 -44.16
CA ARG A 398 -7.69 33.24 -44.96
C ARG A 398 -6.99 32.36 -46.00
N ILE A 399 -6.65 31.12 -45.67
CA ILE A 399 -6.06 30.16 -46.62
C ILE A 399 -7.07 29.83 -47.73
N ALA A 400 -8.35 29.61 -47.41
CA ALA A 400 -9.39 29.39 -48.42
C ALA A 400 -9.58 30.64 -49.31
N GLU A 401 -9.59 31.84 -48.73
CA GLU A 401 -9.66 33.12 -49.47
C GLU A 401 -8.44 33.27 -50.40
N LEU A 402 -7.22 32.95 -49.94
CA LEU A 402 -6.01 32.96 -50.78
C LEU A 402 -6.04 31.89 -51.88
N MET A 403 -6.50 30.67 -51.59
CA MET A 403 -6.64 29.60 -52.58
C MET A 403 -7.68 29.98 -53.66
N SER A 404 -8.76 30.68 -53.29
CA SER A 404 -9.73 31.24 -54.26
C SER A 404 -9.22 32.45 -55.05
N GLN A 405 -8.08 33.03 -54.67
CA GLN A 405 -7.43 34.15 -55.35
C GLN A 405 -6.26 33.71 -56.25
N LEU A 406 -5.91 32.42 -56.29
CA LEU A 406 -5.06 31.91 -57.37
C LEU A 406 -5.85 31.96 -58.69
N PRO A 407 -5.30 32.57 -59.76
CA PRO A 407 -5.96 32.57 -61.06
C PRO A 407 -6.07 31.12 -61.59
N LEU A 408 -7.21 30.79 -62.19
CA LEU A 408 -7.56 29.42 -62.62
C LEU A 408 -6.55 28.80 -63.62
N GLU A 409 -5.79 29.65 -64.30
CA GLU A 409 -4.71 29.32 -65.25
C GLU A 409 -3.45 28.72 -64.59
N LEU A 410 -3.22 28.99 -63.31
CA LEU A 410 -1.93 28.76 -62.66
C LEU A 410 -1.93 27.43 -61.90
N ASP A 411 -1.68 26.36 -62.64
CA ASP A 411 -1.68 24.95 -62.21
C ASP A 411 -0.88 24.70 -60.92
N VAL A 412 -1.60 24.75 -59.80
CA VAL A 412 -1.07 24.57 -58.44
C VAL A 412 -0.62 23.13 -58.22
N GLU A 413 -1.25 22.16 -58.87
CA GLU A 413 -0.87 20.75 -58.75
C GLU A 413 0.50 20.52 -59.38
N ARG A 414 0.77 21.06 -60.58
CA ARG A 414 2.12 21.02 -61.17
C ARG A 414 3.16 21.77 -60.34
N LEU A 415 2.82 22.90 -59.73
CA LEU A 415 3.79 23.64 -58.90
C LEU A 415 4.08 22.96 -57.56
N VAL A 416 3.06 22.40 -56.90
CA VAL A 416 3.22 21.63 -55.65
C VAL A 416 3.89 20.28 -55.92
N ALA A 417 3.52 19.57 -57.00
CA ALA A 417 4.20 18.36 -57.44
C ALA A 417 5.66 18.63 -57.85
N ARG A 418 5.97 19.79 -58.44
CA ARG A 418 7.36 20.18 -58.71
C ARG A 418 8.13 20.54 -57.44
N ALA A 419 7.52 21.20 -56.47
CA ALA A 419 8.16 21.54 -55.20
C ALA A 419 8.42 20.30 -54.31
N LEU A 420 7.43 19.43 -54.13
CA LEU A 420 7.59 18.16 -53.43
C LEU A 420 8.48 17.19 -54.22
N GLY A 421 8.39 17.20 -55.54
CA GLY A 421 9.22 16.37 -56.43
C GLY A 421 10.70 16.78 -56.44
N THR A 422 11.02 18.08 -56.42
CA THR A 422 12.44 18.53 -56.36
C THR A 422 13.13 18.19 -55.04
N LEU A 423 12.38 18.07 -53.93
CA LEU A 423 12.89 17.52 -52.67
C LEU A 423 13.15 16.00 -52.72
N MET A 424 12.60 15.27 -53.70
CA MET A 424 12.88 13.85 -53.93
C MET A 424 13.80 13.59 -55.14
N VAL A 425 14.09 14.61 -55.95
CA VAL A 425 15.01 14.53 -57.11
C VAL A 425 16.14 15.57 -56.97
N SER A 426 16.90 15.43 -55.88
CA SER A 426 18.28 15.95 -55.79
C SER A 426 19.30 14.88 -56.21
N GLY A 427 18.91 14.00 -57.14
CA GLY A 427 19.76 13.00 -57.79
C GLY A 427 20.05 13.38 -59.24
N ALA A 428 20.77 14.50 -59.44
CA ALA A 428 21.19 14.94 -60.76
C ALA A 428 22.49 14.23 -61.18
N PRO A 429 22.52 13.44 -62.27
CA PRO A 429 23.74 12.79 -62.75
C PRO A 429 24.56 13.73 -63.64
N GLY A 430 25.90 13.55 -63.65
CA GLY A 430 26.77 14.24 -64.61
C GLY A 430 28.12 14.70 -64.06
N GLY A 431 28.96 13.77 -63.60
CA GLY A 431 30.35 14.06 -63.22
C GLY A 431 31.25 12.88 -63.55
N LEU A 432 32.00 12.97 -64.66
CA LEU A 432 32.94 11.93 -65.08
C LEU A 432 34.15 11.90 -64.13
N GLY A 433 34.28 10.81 -63.37
CA GLY A 433 35.43 10.51 -62.51
C GLY A 433 35.90 9.08 -62.74
N VAL A 434 37.11 8.91 -63.28
CA VAL A 434 37.67 7.60 -63.66
C VAL A 434 38.38 6.95 -62.47
N GLY A 435 38.10 5.67 -62.22
CA GLY A 435 39.12 4.74 -61.70
C GLY A 435 38.74 3.86 -60.50
N GLY A 436 38.79 2.53 -60.71
CA GLY A 436 39.46 1.62 -59.76
C GLY A 436 38.61 0.59 -58.97
N SER A 437 39.07 -0.67 -59.03
CA SER A 437 39.04 -1.71 -57.97
C SER A 437 37.70 -2.04 -57.27
N LEU A 438 37.01 -3.13 -57.62
CA LEU A 438 37.25 -4.53 -57.18
C LEU A 438 37.09 -4.81 -55.65
N SER A 439 35.91 -5.31 -55.26
CA SER A 439 35.62 -6.40 -54.30
C SER A 439 34.08 -6.58 -54.25
N ALA A 440 33.42 -7.69 -54.61
CA ALA A 440 33.56 -9.12 -54.26
C ALA A 440 32.92 -9.49 -52.90
N GLY A 441 32.07 -10.54 -52.90
CA GLY A 441 31.16 -10.95 -51.80
C GLY A 441 29.76 -10.31 -51.93
N GLN A 442 28.69 -10.94 -52.43
CA GLN A 442 28.32 -12.36 -52.66
C GLN A 442 27.98 -13.19 -51.41
N GLN A 443 26.69 -13.15 -51.02
CA GLN A 443 25.78 -14.29 -50.79
C GLN A 443 24.37 -13.70 -50.59
N THR A 444 23.27 -14.04 -51.28
CA THR A 444 22.73 -15.31 -51.84
C THR A 444 22.32 -16.34 -50.79
N LEU A 445 21.05 -16.29 -50.39
CA LEU A 445 20.24 -17.50 -50.20
C LEU A 445 18.83 -17.24 -50.75
N GLU A 446 18.33 -18.15 -51.57
CA GLU A 446 16.99 -18.13 -52.15
C GLU A 446 16.05 -19.05 -51.35
N VAL A 447 14.74 -18.83 -51.47
CA VAL A 447 13.73 -19.89 -51.71
C VAL A 447 12.41 -19.23 -52.19
N PRO A 448 11.61 -19.84 -53.09
CA PRO A 448 10.70 -19.08 -53.96
C PRO A 448 9.20 -19.41 -53.85
N GLY A 449 8.37 -18.54 -54.45
CA GLY A 449 6.92 -18.71 -54.64
C GLY A 449 6.07 -18.41 -53.39
N GLU A 450 4.79 -18.03 -53.48
CA GLU A 450 3.96 -17.60 -54.63
C GLU A 450 2.74 -16.82 -54.06
N ALA A 451 1.97 -16.01 -54.80
CA ALA A 451 2.00 -15.68 -56.23
C ALA A 451 1.88 -14.15 -56.45
N ALA A 452 1.17 -13.69 -57.49
CA ALA A 452 1.01 -12.28 -57.83
C ALA A 452 -0.43 -11.75 -57.66
N GLU A 453 -0.57 -10.52 -57.15
CA GLU A 453 -1.75 -9.67 -57.38
C GLU A 453 -1.28 -8.20 -57.50
N ASP A 454 -1.97 -7.40 -58.32
CA ASP A 454 -1.43 -6.17 -58.93
C ASP A 454 -1.64 -4.91 -58.06
N ILE A 455 -0.57 -4.14 -57.82
CA ILE A 455 -0.61 -2.97 -56.94
C ILE A 455 -0.89 -1.70 -57.76
N SER A 456 -2.18 -1.47 -58.01
CA SER A 456 -2.71 -0.20 -58.50
C SER A 456 -3.55 0.52 -57.41
N GLY A 457 -3.72 1.84 -57.53
CA GLY A 457 -4.64 2.61 -56.70
C GLY A 457 -4.08 3.13 -55.37
N LYS A 458 -3.42 4.29 -55.41
CA LYS A 458 -2.94 5.03 -54.22
C LYS A 458 -4.11 5.75 -53.50
N ALA A 459 -4.99 4.99 -52.83
CA ALA A 459 -6.18 5.51 -52.17
C ALA A 459 -6.38 5.01 -50.72
N ASP A 460 -7.19 5.73 -49.95
CA ASP A 460 -7.96 5.22 -48.81
C ASP A 460 -7.22 4.63 -47.59
N ALA A 461 -6.16 5.28 -47.13
CA ALA A 461 -5.71 5.16 -45.73
C ALA A 461 -6.83 5.48 -44.71
N THR A 462 -7.84 6.27 -45.11
CA THR A 462 -9.01 6.67 -44.32
C THR A 462 -10.12 5.62 -44.24
N SER A 463 -10.18 4.64 -45.15
CA SER A 463 -11.21 3.59 -45.13
C SER A 463 -10.95 2.56 -44.02
N LYS A 464 -9.68 2.16 -43.82
CA LYS A 464 -9.27 1.19 -42.80
C LYS A 464 -9.71 1.59 -41.39
N TRP A 465 -9.57 2.86 -41.00
CA TRP A 465 -10.05 3.36 -39.70
C TRP A 465 -11.59 3.27 -39.56
N LYS A 466 -12.35 3.52 -40.64
CA LYS A 466 -13.82 3.35 -40.67
C LYS A 466 -14.27 1.88 -40.64
N ALA A 467 -13.40 0.93 -40.99
CA ALA A 467 -13.64 -0.50 -40.81
C ALA A 467 -13.42 -0.91 -39.34
N ILE A 468 -12.28 -0.52 -38.76
CA ILE A 468 -11.90 -0.84 -37.36
C ILE A 468 -12.94 -0.32 -36.36
N ILE A 469 -13.45 0.90 -36.55
CA ILE A 469 -14.52 1.46 -35.69
C ILE A 469 -15.81 0.65 -35.81
N ARG A 470 -16.16 0.15 -37.00
CA ARG A 470 -17.36 -0.69 -37.19
C ARG A 470 -17.22 -2.06 -36.54
N SER A 471 -16.07 -2.73 -36.66
CA SER A 471 -15.82 -4.01 -35.97
C SER A 471 -15.81 -3.87 -34.44
N ALA A 472 -15.35 -2.73 -33.91
CA ALA A 472 -15.44 -2.45 -32.47
C ALA A 472 -16.90 -2.26 -32.02
N SER A 473 -17.73 -1.57 -32.82
CA SER A 473 -19.13 -1.32 -32.47
C SER A 473 -20.03 -2.57 -32.48
N SER A 474 -19.73 -3.57 -33.33
CA SER A 474 -20.51 -4.80 -33.40
C SER A 474 -20.26 -5.75 -32.21
N GLY A 475 -19.07 -5.72 -31.61
CA GLY A 475 -18.75 -6.58 -30.46
C GLY A 475 -19.53 -6.24 -29.17
N LEU A 476 -19.95 -4.98 -28.99
CA LEU A 476 -20.59 -4.51 -27.76
C LEU A 476 -22.08 -4.89 -27.62
N ASN A 477 -22.76 -5.27 -28.70
CA ASN A 477 -24.17 -5.67 -28.64
C ASN A 477 -24.39 -7.12 -28.20
N LEU A 478 -23.36 -7.98 -28.28
CA LEU A 478 -23.51 -9.41 -27.98
C LEU A 478 -23.52 -9.74 -26.48
N SER A 479 -22.95 -8.87 -25.63
CA SER A 479 -22.88 -9.08 -24.18
C SER A 479 -24.19 -8.78 -23.44
N LYS A 480 -25.11 -8.03 -24.05
CA LYS A 480 -26.35 -7.55 -23.40
C LYS A 480 -27.51 -8.56 -23.43
N SER A 481 -27.34 -9.72 -24.08
CA SER A 481 -28.41 -10.69 -24.32
C SER A 481 -28.37 -11.93 -23.39
N ARG A 482 -27.60 -11.90 -22.28
CA ARG A 482 -27.43 -13.07 -21.39
C ARG A 482 -27.66 -12.83 -19.89
N GLN A 483 -28.47 -11.83 -19.54
CA GLN A 483 -28.94 -11.59 -18.16
C GLN A 483 -30.44 -11.28 -18.13
N SER A 484 -31.27 -12.28 -18.41
CA SER A 484 -32.73 -12.15 -18.33
C SER A 484 -33.46 -13.50 -18.13
N PHE A 485 -33.05 -14.28 -17.12
CA PHE A 485 -33.89 -15.38 -16.60
C PHE A 485 -33.46 -15.79 -15.18
N THR A 486 -34.24 -15.36 -14.18
CA THR A 486 -34.61 -16.06 -12.92
C THR A 486 -35.29 -15.03 -12.00
N SER A 487 -36.61 -15.12 -11.84
CA SER A 487 -37.38 -14.39 -10.83
C SER A 487 -38.40 -15.35 -10.22
N GLY A 488 -38.46 -15.44 -8.89
CA GLY A 488 -39.49 -16.25 -8.22
C GLY A 488 -39.32 -16.39 -6.71
N ALA A 489 -40.29 -15.83 -5.96
CA ALA A 489 -40.58 -16.05 -4.53
C ALA A 489 -39.46 -15.71 -3.49
N GLY A 490 -39.78 -15.45 -2.22
CA GLY A 490 -41.08 -15.26 -1.58
C GLY A 490 -40.98 -15.22 -0.03
N GLY A 491 -41.97 -14.64 0.65
CA GLY A 491 -41.97 -14.44 2.12
C GLY A 491 -41.28 -13.13 2.54
N SER A 492 -41.88 -12.17 3.26
CA SER A 492 -43.06 -12.12 4.13
C SER A 492 -42.90 -12.88 5.46
N VAL A 493 -42.35 -12.21 6.47
CA VAL A 493 -42.34 -12.64 7.88
C VAL A 493 -43.34 -11.80 8.67
N ARG A 494 -44.12 -12.45 9.53
CA ARG A 494 -45.28 -11.92 10.24
C ARG A 494 -44.93 -11.64 11.71
N LYS A 495 -45.29 -10.46 12.25
CA LYS A 495 -45.23 -10.20 13.70
C LYS A 495 -46.37 -10.91 14.44
N GLY A 496 -46.08 -11.37 15.64
CA GLY A 496 -47.04 -11.90 16.63
C GLY A 496 -46.29 -12.37 17.87
N GLY A 497 -46.72 -11.94 19.06
CA GLY A 497 -45.91 -11.92 20.28
C GLY A 497 -45.66 -10.48 20.70
#